data_AF-A0A2V9Z215-F1
#
_entry.id   AF-A0A2V9Z215-F1
#
_cell.length_a   1.000
_cell.length_b   1.000
_cell.length_c   1.000
_cell.angle_alpha   90.00
_cell.angle_beta   90.00
_cell.angle_gamma   90.00
#
_symmetry.space_group_name_H-M   'P 1'
#
loop_
_entity.id
_entity.type
_entity.pdbx_description
1 polymer ?
#
loop_
_entity_poly.entity_id
_entity_poly.type
_entity_poly.pdbx_seq_one_letter_code
_entity_poly.pdbx_strand_id
1 'polypeptide(L)'
;MTTTTAPAEDFASALETFTTEAEEAVGEDRVIRGTVLKLTPTHVVVDIGAKSEGMLPLSEVLDHEGNPRFQPGDEIDVMRDKGEAEEGYI
;
A
#
# COMPACT_ATOMS: atom_id res chain seq x y z
N MET A 1 5.02 -44.82 -27.68
CA MET A 1 3.88 -43.95 -27.33
C MET A 1 4.17 -43.34 -25.96
N THR A 2 4.47 -42.04 -25.96
CA THR A 2 4.34 -41.05 -24.88
C THR A 2 4.64 -41.45 -23.43
N THR A 3 5.82 -41.06 -22.96
CA THR A 3 6.17 -40.88 -21.55
C THR A 3 5.21 -39.88 -20.91
N THR A 4 4.51 -40.32 -19.86
CA THR A 4 3.73 -39.48 -18.97
C THR A 4 4.69 -38.70 -18.05
N THR A 5 5.32 -37.64 -18.55
CA THR A 5 6.13 -36.74 -17.72
C THR A 5 5.19 -35.70 -17.11
N ALA A 6 5.29 -35.56 -15.80
CA ALA A 6 4.26 -35.03 -14.91
C ALA A 6 3.84 -33.58 -15.24
N PRO A 7 2.54 -33.25 -15.11
CA PRO A 7 2.06 -31.86 -15.18
C PRO A 7 2.58 -30.98 -14.01
N ALA A 8 3.35 -31.54 -13.07
CA ALA A 8 3.86 -30.85 -11.90
C ALA A 8 5.05 -29.91 -12.19
N GLU A 9 5.92 -30.25 -13.16
CA GLU A 9 7.08 -29.40 -13.51
C GLU A 9 6.68 -28.15 -14.32
N ASP A 10 5.68 -28.31 -15.19
CA ASP A 10 5.09 -27.21 -15.96
C ASP A 10 4.32 -26.25 -15.02
N PHE A 11 3.58 -26.81 -14.06
CA PHE A 11 2.89 -26.05 -13.02
C PHE A 11 3.86 -25.34 -12.07
N ALA A 12 4.95 -25.99 -11.65
CA ALA A 12 5.96 -25.39 -10.79
C ALA A 12 6.63 -24.18 -11.46
N SER A 13 6.97 -24.30 -12.75
CA SER A 13 7.59 -23.22 -13.52
C SER A 13 6.63 -22.03 -13.72
N ALA A 14 5.35 -22.31 -13.97
CA ALA A 14 4.32 -21.27 -14.07
C ALA A 14 4.07 -20.57 -12.73
N LEU A 15 4.08 -21.31 -11.62
CA LEU A 15 3.92 -20.76 -10.28
C LEU A 15 5.11 -19.88 -9.88
N GLU A 16 6.34 -20.30 -10.17
CA GLU A 16 7.56 -19.55 -9.84
C GLU A 16 7.67 -18.24 -10.65
N THR A 17 7.28 -18.29 -11.93
CA THR A 17 7.22 -17.09 -12.79
C THR A 17 6.20 -16.07 -12.25
N PHE A 18 4.99 -16.53 -11.90
CA PHE A 18 3.96 -15.67 -11.33
C PHE A 18 4.37 -15.08 -9.97
N THR A 19 5.03 -15.89 -9.12
CA THR A 19 5.49 -15.44 -7.80
C THR A 19 6.60 -14.39 -7.94
N THR A 20 7.57 -14.60 -8.83
CA THR A 20 8.67 -13.66 -9.09
C THR A 20 8.14 -12.36 -9.69
N GLU A 21 7.26 -12.42 -10.70
CA GLU A 21 6.62 -11.22 -11.26
C GLU A 21 5.78 -10.47 -10.22
N ALA A 22 5.07 -11.19 -9.34
CA ALA A 22 4.32 -10.58 -8.24
C ALA A 22 5.23 -9.95 -7.17
N GLU A 23 6.41 -10.49 -6.91
CA GLU A 23 7.39 -9.92 -5.97
C GLU A 23 8.11 -8.70 -6.56
N GLU A 24 8.42 -8.69 -7.86
CA GLU A 24 9.06 -7.54 -8.53
C GLU A 24 8.08 -6.40 -8.81
N ALA A 25 6.80 -6.68 -9.10
CA ALA A 25 5.75 -5.66 -9.27
C ALA A 25 5.37 -4.95 -7.96
N VAL A 26 5.80 -5.46 -6.81
CA VAL A 26 5.54 -4.87 -5.49
C VAL A 26 6.49 -3.70 -5.17
N GLY A 27 7.58 -3.54 -5.91
CA GLY A 27 8.64 -2.60 -5.57
C GLY A 27 8.29 -1.12 -5.79
N GLU A 28 7.48 -0.78 -6.78
CA GLU A 28 7.35 0.60 -7.27
C GLU A 28 5.99 1.26 -6.99
N ASP A 29 4.93 0.49 -6.76
CA ASP A 29 3.56 1.02 -6.53
C ASP A 29 3.17 1.05 -5.04
N ARG A 30 4.10 1.46 -4.17
CA ARG A 30 3.83 1.55 -2.72
C ARG A 30 3.67 2.96 -2.23
N VAL A 31 4.10 3.96 -2.99
CA VAL A 31 3.99 5.36 -2.60
C VAL A 31 2.83 6.00 -3.36
N ILE A 32 1.78 6.34 -2.63
CA ILE A 32 0.58 6.97 -3.15
C ILE A 32 0.59 8.43 -2.70
N ARG A 33 0.39 9.35 -3.64
CA ARG A 33 0.20 10.75 -3.30
C ARG A 33 -1.20 10.97 -2.74
N GLY A 34 -1.26 11.46 -1.51
CA GLY A 34 -2.49 11.80 -0.83
C GLY A 34 -2.57 13.27 -0.46
N THR A 35 -3.79 13.80 -0.34
CA THR A 35 -4.04 15.19 0.06
C THR A 35 -4.58 15.25 1.48
N VAL A 36 -4.01 16.10 2.33
CA VAL A 36 -4.50 16.28 3.70
C VAL A 36 -5.87 16.94 3.67
N LEU A 37 -6.90 16.24 4.12
CA LEU A 37 -8.24 16.79 4.23
C LEU A 37 -8.40 17.58 5.52
N LYS A 38 -7.94 17.00 6.65
CA LYS A 38 -8.11 17.59 7.97
C LYS A 38 -7.13 17.01 8.98
N LEU A 39 -6.62 17.88 9.86
CA LEU A 39 -5.90 17.48 11.06
C LEU A 39 -6.82 17.55 12.28
N THR A 40 -6.80 16.50 13.09
CA THR A 40 -7.43 16.44 14.42
C THR A 40 -6.34 16.29 15.47
N PRO A 41 -6.59 16.58 16.76
CA PRO A 41 -5.54 16.47 17.79
C PRO A 41 -5.03 15.04 18.02
N THR A 42 -5.67 14.03 17.44
CA THR A 42 -5.29 12.62 17.58
C THR A 42 -4.84 11.99 16.26
N HIS A 43 -5.50 12.33 15.14
CA HIS A 43 -5.25 11.74 13.82
C HIS A 43 -5.34 12.77 12.69
N VAL A 44 -4.72 12.48 11.57
CA VAL A 44 -4.81 13.22 10.31
C VAL A 44 -5.52 12.36 9.28
N VAL A 45 -6.46 12.97 8.58
CA VAL A 45 -7.19 12.35 7.48
C VAL A 45 -6.59 12.81 6.16
N VAL A 46 -6.19 11.85 5.34
CA VAL A 46 -5.53 12.07 4.06
C VAL A 46 -6.31 11.33 2.98
N ASP A 47 -6.71 12.01 1.92
CA ASP A 47 -7.31 11.38 0.75
C ASP A 47 -6.19 10.78 -0.11
N ILE A 48 -6.16 9.46 -0.31
CA ILE A 48 -5.12 8.77 -1.11
C ILE A 48 -5.66 8.32 -2.48
N GLY A 49 -6.84 8.82 -2.88
CA GLY A 49 -7.54 8.34 -4.07
C GLY A 49 -8.08 6.91 -3.92
N ALA A 50 -8.81 6.43 -4.94
CA ALA A 50 -9.40 5.08 -4.99
C ALA A 50 -10.46 4.74 -3.91
N LYS A 51 -11.29 5.72 -3.51
CA LYS A 51 -12.36 5.57 -2.48
C LYS A 51 -11.86 5.22 -1.08
N SER A 52 -10.57 5.38 -0.81
CA SER A 52 -9.97 5.08 0.48
C SER A 52 -9.34 6.35 1.06
N GLU A 53 -9.61 6.57 2.34
CA GLU A 53 -8.99 7.62 3.13
C GLU A 53 -7.91 6.97 4.00
N GLY A 54 -6.72 7.57 4.05
CA GLY A 54 -5.67 7.23 4.99
C GLY A 54 -5.87 7.96 6.31
N MET A 55 -5.80 7.23 7.43
CA MET A 55 -5.73 7.82 8.76
C MET A 55 -4.33 7.61 9.33
N LEU A 56 -3.63 8.72 9.58
CA LEU A 56 -2.30 8.69 10.20
C LEU A 56 -2.41 9.27 11.62
N PRO A 57 -1.71 8.71 12.62
CA PRO A 57 -1.63 9.34 13.92
C PRO A 57 -0.94 10.69 13.79
N LEU A 58 -1.37 11.69 14.57
CA LEU A 58 -0.81 13.03 14.48
C LEU A 58 0.73 13.01 14.64
N SER A 59 1.26 12.13 15.48
CA SER A 59 2.71 11.96 15.71
C SER A 59 3.55 11.76 14.45
N GLU A 60 3.01 11.17 13.38
CA GLU A 60 3.72 10.96 12.11
C GLU A 60 3.84 12.24 11.26
N VAL A 61 2.95 13.20 11.49
CA VAL A 61 2.95 14.49 10.78
C VAL A 61 3.54 15.63 11.61
N LEU A 62 3.92 15.37 12.85
CA LEU A 62 4.59 16.35 13.72
C LEU A 62 6.08 16.33 13.44
N ASP A 63 6.69 17.51 13.34
CA ASP A 63 8.14 17.65 13.27
C ASP A 63 8.78 17.44 14.67
N HIS A 64 10.12 17.44 14.75
CA HIS A 64 10.86 17.27 16.01
C HIS A 64 10.51 18.30 17.09
N GLU A 65 9.97 19.44 16.69
CA GLU A 65 9.48 20.51 17.57
C GLU A 65 8.00 20.38 17.98
N GLY A 66 7.30 19.35 17.50
CA GLY A 66 5.88 19.13 17.81
C GLY A 66 4.91 19.99 17.01
N ASN A 67 5.38 20.64 15.94
CA ASN A 67 4.54 21.41 15.01
C ASN A 67 4.10 20.53 13.83
N PRO A 68 2.83 20.61 13.38
CA PRO A 68 2.37 19.88 12.19
C PRO A 68 3.10 20.39 10.96
N ARG A 69 3.75 19.48 10.25
CA ARG A 69 4.56 19.77 9.07
C ARG A 69 3.72 20.03 7.82
N PHE A 70 2.45 19.58 7.85
CA PHE A 70 1.48 19.68 6.76
C PHE A 70 0.22 20.40 7.23
N GLN A 71 -0.44 21.10 6.31
CA GLN A 71 -1.70 21.80 6.55
C GLN A 71 -2.83 21.17 5.72
N PRO A 72 -4.11 21.42 6.05
CA PRO A 72 -5.22 20.98 5.19
C PRO A 72 -5.07 21.55 3.79
N GLY A 73 -5.08 20.69 2.78
CA GLY A 73 -4.83 21.02 1.38
C GLY A 73 -3.40 20.77 0.88
N ASP A 74 -2.48 20.35 1.76
CA ASP A 74 -1.11 19.99 1.37
C ASP A 74 -1.06 18.53 0.86
N GLU A 75 -0.10 18.24 -0.02
CA GLU A 75 0.09 16.92 -0.64
C GLU A 75 1.19 16.16 0.10
N ILE A 76 0.93 14.90 0.48
CA ILE A 76 1.87 14.05 1.21
C ILE A 76 1.99 12.70 0.50
N ASP A 77 3.20 12.14 0.50
CA ASP A 77 3.45 10.78 0.02
C ASP A 77 3.16 9.77 1.14
N VAL A 78 2.16 8.93 0.93
CA VAL A 78 1.75 7.88 1.87
C VAL A 78 2.23 6.53 1.34
N MET A 79 2.95 5.80 2.19
CA MET A 79 3.38 4.45 1.84
C MET A 79 2.32 3.43 2.26
N ARG A 80 1.88 2.59 1.32
CA ARG A 80 0.97 1.48 1.59
C ARG A 80 1.76 0.31 2.18
N ASP A 81 1.55 0.02 3.46
CA ASP A 81 2.13 -1.16 4.07
C ASP A 81 1.48 -2.45 3.50
N LYS A 82 2.25 -3.53 3.43
CA LYS A 82 1.79 -4.84 2.90
C LYS A 82 0.96 -5.62 3.94
N GLY A 83 0.52 -4.98 5.02
CA GLY A 83 -0.38 -5.53 6.00
C GLY A 83 -1.84 -5.31 5.60
N GLU A 84 -2.47 -6.38 5.14
CA GLU A 84 -3.92 -6.60 5.18
C GLU A 84 -4.77 -5.50 4.50
N ALA A 85 -5.06 -5.72 3.22
CA ALA A 85 -6.39 -5.38 2.73
C ALA A 85 -7.38 -6.29 3.47
N GLU A 86 -7.67 -5.98 4.74
CA GLU A 86 -8.84 -6.50 5.42
C GLU A 86 -10.04 -6.20 4.52
N GLU A 87 -10.70 -7.28 4.16
CA GLU A 87 -11.97 -7.35 3.49
C GLU A 87 -12.90 -6.22 3.94
N GLY A 88 -13.14 -5.26 3.06
CA GLY A 88 -14.33 -4.43 3.12
C GLY A 88 -15.54 -5.32 2.80
N TYR A 89 -16.27 -5.69 3.84
CA TYR A 89 -17.57 -6.40 3.86
C TYR A 89 -18.44 -6.24 2.59
N ILE A 90 -18.91 -7.36 2.02
CA ILE A 90 -20.28 -7.52 1.46
C ILE A 90 -20.92 -8.80 1.98
#